data_AF-A0ABD1L318-F1
#
_entry.id   AF-A0ABD1L318-F1
#
_cell.length_a   1.000
_cell.length_b   1.000
_cell.length_c   1.000
_cell.angle_alpha   90.00
_cell.angle_beta   90.00
_cell.angle_gamma   90.00
#
_symmetry.space_group_name_H-M   'P 1'
#
loop_
_entity.id
_entity.type
_entity.pdbx_description
1 polymer ?
#
loop_
_entity_poly.entity_id
_entity_poly.type
_entity_poly.pdbx_seq_one_letter_code
_entity_poly.pdbx_strand_id
1 'polypeptide(L)' 'MDAAPPEPQAPPPQPPPPPSRYESQKRRDWNTFLQYLRNHKPPLTLARCSGAHVIEFLKPGGVRKNGVLGGDR' A
#
# COMPACT_ATOMS: atom_id res chain seq x y z
N MET A 1 12.05 57.72 6.56
CA MET A 1 10.83 56.95 6.29
C MET A 1 11.08 56.15 5.05
N ASP A 2 11.43 54.88 5.19
CA ASP A 2 11.20 53.90 4.13
C ASP A 2 11.09 52.53 4.81
N ALA A 3 9.86 52.19 5.20
CA ALA A 3 9.54 50.90 5.77
C ALA A 3 9.33 49.96 4.59
N ALA A 4 10.18 48.93 4.49
CA ALA A 4 10.09 47.92 3.44
C ALA A 4 8.67 47.31 3.41
N PRO A 5 8.10 47.07 2.21
CA PRO A 5 6.78 46.47 2.09
C PRO A 5 6.79 45.05 2.68
N PRO A 6 5.69 44.61 3.31
CA PRO A 6 5.59 43.24 3.81
C PRO A 6 5.67 42.26 2.63
N GLU A 7 6.66 41.37 2.64
CA GLU A 7 6.69 40.24 1.72
C GLU A 7 5.41 39.40 1.90
N PRO A 8 4.73 39.02 0.82
CA PRO A 8 3.61 38.08 0.91
C PRO A 8 4.14 36.75 1.44
N GLN A 9 3.77 36.42 2.67
CA GLN A 9 4.11 35.15 3.31
C GLN A 9 3.56 34.01 2.45
N ALA A 10 4.46 33.19 1.90
CA ALA A 10 4.07 32.01 1.14
C ALA A 10 3.23 31.06 2.02
N PRO A 11 2.16 30.46 1.50
CA PRO A 11 1.31 29.56 2.28
C PRO A 11 2.15 28.38 2.81
N PRO A 12 1.86 27.89 4.04
CA PRO A 12 2.57 26.75 4.61
C PRO A 12 2.43 25.52 3.70
N PRO A 13 3.45 24.64 3.65
CA PRO A 13 3.41 23.45 2.81
C PRO A 13 2.23 22.57 3.22
N GLN A 14 1.31 22.35 2.28
CA GLN A 14 0.15 21.47 2.46
C GLN A 14 0.64 20.02 2.54
N PRO A 15 0.09 19.18 3.45
CA PRO A 15 0.41 17.77 3.45
C PRO A 15 0.02 17.15 2.10
N PRO A 16 0.78 16.15 1.61
CA PRO A 16 0.46 15.50 0.35
C PRO A 16 -0.96 14.93 0.41
N PRO A 17 -1.71 15.01 -0.69
CA PRO A 17 -3.06 14.48 -0.74
C PRO A 17 -3.04 12.99 -0.33
N PRO A 18 -4.08 12.52 0.38
CA PRO A 18 -4.15 11.12 0.77
C PRO A 18 -4.04 10.23 -0.48
N PRO A 19 -3.31 9.11 -0.40
CA PRO A 19 -3.13 8.22 -1.54
C PRO A 19 -4.49 7.79 -2.07
N SER A 20 -4.59 7.71 -3.39
CA SER A 20 -5.84 7.27 -4.03
C SER A 20 -6.26 5.91 -3.48
N ARG A 21 -7.58 5.63 -3.47
CA ARG A 21 -8.12 4.32 -3.05
C ARG A 21 -7.37 3.16 -3.72
N TYR A 22 -7.03 3.33 -5.00
CA TYR A 22 -6.27 2.35 -5.76
C TYR A 22 -4.85 2.11 -5.22
N GLU A 23 -4.13 3.16 -4.86
CA GLU A 23 -2.77 3.04 -4.30
C GLU A 23 -2.78 2.39 -2.92
N SER A 24 -3.73 2.80 -2.07
CA SER A 24 -3.92 2.21 -0.74
C SER A 24 -4.29 0.73 -0.85
N GLN A 25 -5.15 0.38 -1.81
CA GLN A 25 -5.53 -1.01 -2.07
C GLN A 25 -4.32 -1.85 -2.48
N LYS A 26 -3.55 -1.39 -3.49
CA LYS A 26 -2.34 -2.07 -3.95
C LYS A 26 -1.34 -2.29 -2.81
N ARG A 27 -1.13 -1.28 -1.94
CA ARG A 27 -0.22 -1.41 -0.78
C ARG A 27 -0.71 -2.47 0.20
N ARG A 28 -2.01 -2.52 0.50
CA ARG A 28 -2.59 -3.56 1.38
C ARG A 28 -2.44 -4.95 0.79
N ASP A 29 -2.78 -5.12 -0.48
CA ASP A 29 -2.68 -6.41 -1.17
C ASP A 29 -1.22 -6.87 -1.23
N TRP A 30 -0.29 -5.96 -1.48
CA TRP A 30 1.14 -6.25 -1.47
C TRP A 30 1.64 -6.72 -0.10
N ASN A 31 1.29 -6.01 0.98
CA ASN A 31 1.66 -6.42 2.34
C ASN A 31 1.06 -7.77 2.72
N THR A 32 -0.16 -8.05 2.27
CA THR A 32 -0.82 -9.34 2.49
C THR A 32 -0.14 -10.45 1.68
N PHE A 33 0.28 -10.17 0.45
CA PHE A 33 1.02 -11.10 -0.39
C PHE A 33 2.38 -11.46 0.21
N LEU A 34 3.12 -10.47 0.74
CA LEU A 34 4.38 -10.72 1.44
C LEU A 34 4.20 -11.59 2.69
N GLN A 35 3.10 -11.40 3.43
CA GLN A 35 2.76 -12.26 4.56
C GLN A 35 2.40 -13.68 4.11
N TYR A 36 1.64 -13.83 3.02
CA TYR A 36 1.33 -15.12 2.42
C TYR A 36 2.62 -15.89 2.07
N LEU A 37 3.61 -15.22 1.45
CA LEU A 37 4.90 -15.83 1.14
C LEU A 37 5.69 -16.25 2.39
N ARG A 38 5.66 -15.44 3.45
CA ARG A 38 6.35 -15.74 4.73
C ARG A 38 5.69 -16.87 5.52
N ASN A 39 4.38 -17.04 5.37
CA ASN A 39 3.60 -18.07 6.06
C ASN A 39 3.73 -19.45 5.41
N HIS A 40 4.29 -19.53 4.19
CA HIS A 40 4.64 -20.79 3.56
C HIS A 40 5.74 -21.54 4.34
N LYS A 41 5.67 -22.87 4.34
CA LYS A 41 6.68 -23.75 4.92
C LYS A 41 7.13 -24.74 3.85
N PRO A 42 8.35 -24.61 3.29
CA PRO A 42 9.41 -23.64 3.63
C PRO A 42 9.08 -22.19 3.20
N PRO A 43 9.66 -21.16 3.86
CA PRO A 43 9.39 -19.77 3.55
C PRO A 43 9.71 -19.45 2.09
N LEU A 44 8.75 -18.85 1.38
CA LEU A 44 8.96 -18.39 0.03
C LEU A 44 9.49 -16.96 0.07
N THR A 45 10.61 -16.71 -0.59
CA THR A 45 11.08 -15.35 -0.88
C THR A 45 10.52 -14.92 -2.23
N LEU A 46 10.54 -13.62 -2.52
CA LEU A 46 10.17 -13.12 -3.85
C LEU A 46 10.95 -13.82 -4.98
N ALA A 47 12.23 -14.11 -4.75
CA ALA A 47 13.09 -14.83 -5.70
C ALA A 47 12.68 -16.29 -5.94
N ARG A 48 11.93 -16.91 -5.02
CA ARG A 48 11.39 -18.27 -5.13
C ARG A 48 9.89 -18.29 -5.44
N CYS A 49 9.26 -17.12 -5.51
CA CYS A 49 7.85 -16.98 -5.82
C CYS A 49 7.64 -17.19 -7.31
N SER A 50 6.97 -18.29 -7.67
CA SER A 50 6.51 -18.56 -9.04
C SER A 50 5.08 -18.06 -9.28
N GLY A 51 4.67 -17.95 -10.55
CA GLY A 51 3.33 -17.50 -10.94
C GLY A 51 2.17 -18.31 -10.34
N ALA A 52 2.40 -19.58 -9.98
CA ALA A 52 1.41 -20.40 -9.28
C ALA A 52 0.98 -19.79 -7.93
N HIS A 53 1.93 -19.25 -7.17
CA HIS A 53 1.67 -18.61 -5.87
C HIS A 53 0.89 -17.30 -6.02
N VAL A 54 1.14 -16.56 -7.10
CA VAL A 54 0.40 -15.33 -7.43
C VAL A 54 -1.05 -15.68 -7.79
N ILE A 55 -1.25 -16.70 -8.63
CA ILE A 55 -2.60 -17.15 -9.02
C ILE A 55 -3.37 -17.68 -7.80
N GLU A 56 -2.72 -18.45 -6.92
CA GLU A 56 -3.35 -18.94 -5.69
C GLU A 56 -3.74 -17.80 -4.74
N PHE A 57 -2.88 -16.79 -4.60
CA PHE A 57 -3.18 -15.60 -3.80
C PHE A 57 -4.38 -14.81 -4.35
N LEU A 58 -4.46 -14.65 -5.67
CA LEU A 58 -5.54 -13.93 -6.35
C LEU A 58 -6.86 -14.71 -6.41
N LYS A 59 -6.86 -16.03 -6.16
CA LYS A 59 -8.09 -16.81 -6.07
C LYS A 59 -8.95 -16.26 -4.92
N PRO A 60 -10.29 -16.26 -5.06
CA PRO A 60 -11.20 -15.64 -4.10
C PRO A 60 -11.07 -16.18 -2.66
N GLY A 61 -10.43 -17.33 -2.43
CA GLY A 61 -10.13 -17.88 -1.11
C GLY A 61 -8.73 -17.60 -0.55
N GLY A 62 -7.79 -17.04 -1.33
CA GLY A 62 -6.39 -16.81 -0.92
C GLY A 62 -6.22 -15.56 -0.05
N VAL A 63 -6.85 -14.45 -0.45
CA VAL A 63 -6.79 -13.18 0.28
C VAL A 63 -7.56 -13.24 1.61
N ARG A 64 -8.68 -13.98 1.66
CA ARG A 64 -9.56 -14.04 2.84
C ARG A 64 -8.98 -14.82 4.02
N LYS A 65 -8.02 -15.73 3.78
CA LYS A 65 -7.34 -16.49 4.84
C LYS A 65 -6.30 -15.66 5.60
N ASN A 66 -5.86 -14.54 5.03
CA ASN A 66 -4.84 -13.66 5.60
C ASN A 66 -5.40 -12.28 6.02
N GLY A 67 -6.72 -12.16 6.18
CA GLY A 67 -7.33 -11.02 6.90
C GLY A 67 -7.29 -9.66 6.19
N VAL A 68 -7.60 -9.58 4.90
CA VAL A 68 -7.99 -8.29 4.28
C VAL A 68 -9.51 -8.14 4.33
N LEU A 69 -10.01 -7.57 5.43
CA LEU A 69 -11.29 -6.88 5.48
C LEU A 69 -10.97 -5.42 5.83
N GLY A 70 -11.34 -4.51 4.94
CA GLY A 70 -11.06 -3.08 5.04
C GLY A 70 -10.36 -2.62 3.77
N GLY A 71 -10.99 -1.89 2.85
CA GLY A 71 -12.13 -1.01 3.04
C GLY A 71 -12.97 -0.81 1.79
N ASP A 72 -14.24 -0.56 2.11
CA ASP A 72 -15.32 -0.03 1.30
C ASP A 72 -15.94 -1.00 0.30
N ARG A 73 -17.18 -1.38 0.64
CA ARG A 73 -18.37 -1.34 -0.22
C ARG A 73 -18.08 -0.90 -1.67
#